data_AF-A0A1X9I1T6-F1
#
_entry.id   AF-A0A1X9I1T6-F1
#
_cell.length_a   1.000
_cell.length_b   1.000
_cell.length_c   1.000
_cell.angle_alpha   90.00
_cell.angle_beta   90.00
_cell.angle_gamma   90.00
#
_symmetry.space_group_name_H-M   'P 1'
#
loop_
_entity.id
_entity.type
_entity.pdbx_description
1 polymer ?
#
loop_
_entity_poly.entity_id
_entity_poly.type
_entity_poly.pdbx_seq_one_letter_code
_entity_poly.pdbx_strand_id
1 'polypeptide(L)'
;MSYIECLKVNPEQRVVFHCHPTNLIALSFTQDLDDCHLSRLLWKMQAESLVVFSEGIGAIPYMTPGTTEIGKATAEKMLDFSAVIWPLCFRYLTR
;
A
#
# COMPACT_ATOMS: atom_id res chain seq x y z
N MET A 1 -15.16 3.67 2.43
CA MET A 1 -14.44 4.79 3.07
C MET A 1 -13.27 5.24 2.20
N SER A 2 -12.34 4.34 1.81
CA SER A 2 -11.20 4.67 0.92
C SER A 2 -11.60 5.41 -0.36
N TYR A 3 -12.63 4.96 -1.08
CA TYR A 3 -13.11 5.63 -2.30
C TYR A 3 -13.43 7.12 -2.13
N ILE A 4 -14.08 7.50 -1.02
CA ILE A 4 -14.47 8.90 -0.77
C ILE A 4 -13.24 9.77 -0.48
N GLU A 5 -12.24 9.22 0.22
CA GLU A 5 -10.99 9.93 0.49
C GLU A 5 -10.14 10.08 -0.78
N CYS A 6 -10.07 9.03 -1.63
CA CYS A 6 -9.41 9.12 -2.94
C CYS A 6 -10.02 10.23 -3.83
N LEU A 7 -11.34 10.42 -3.80
CA LEU A 7 -12.01 11.48 -4.56
C LEU A 7 -11.61 12.89 -4.11
N LYS A 8 -11.13 13.08 -2.87
CA LYS A 8 -10.63 14.37 -2.39
C LYS A 8 -9.29 14.73 -3.03
N VAL A 9 -8.47 13.72 -3.34
CA VAL A 9 -7.17 13.89 -4.01
C VAL A 9 -7.37 14.01 -5.52
N ASN A 10 -8.13 13.08 -6.11
CA ASN A 10 -8.44 13.06 -7.53
C ASN A 10 -9.94 12.84 -7.75
N PRO A 11 -10.71 13.89 -8.07
CA PRO A 11 -12.15 13.79 -8.35
C PRO A 11 -12.49 12.88 -9.54
N GLU A 12 -11.54 12.62 -10.44
CA GLU A 12 -11.74 11.72 -11.59
C GLU A 12 -11.47 10.25 -11.25
N GLN A 13 -11.00 9.93 -10.04
CA GLN A 13 -10.72 8.55 -9.65
C GLN A 13 -12.01 7.74 -9.49
N ARG A 14 -12.18 6.73 -10.34
CA ARG A 14 -13.39 5.87 -10.38
C ARG A 14 -13.18 4.46 -9.85
N VAL A 15 -11.92 4.05 -9.69
CA VAL A 15 -11.56 2.65 -9.44
C VAL A 15 -10.71 2.56 -8.18
N VAL A 16 -11.08 1.63 -7.29
CA VAL A 16 -10.24 1.15 -6.20
C VAL A 16 -10.08 -0.35 -6.42
N PHE A 17 -8.84 -0.80 -6.55
CA PHE A 17 -8.53 -2.19 -6.85
C PHE A 17 -7.75 -2.83 -5.70
N HIS A 18 -8.23 -3.98 -5.24
CA HIS A 18 -7.56 -4.80 -4.25
C HIS A 18 -7.21 -6.15 -4.87
N CYS A 19 -5.94 -6.55 -4.78
CA CYS A 19 -5.46 -7.83 -5.26
C CYS A 19 -4.34 -8.38 -4.36
N HIS A 20 -4.02 -9.67 -4.54
CA HIS A 20 -2.99 -10.40 -3.79
C HIS A 20 -1.80 -10.78 -4.70
N PRO A 21 -0.95 -9.82 -5.09
CA PRO A 21 0.19 -10.08 -5.95
C PRO A 21 1.28 -10.86 -5.23
N THR A 22 1.59 -12.07 -5.73
CA THR A 22 2.49 -13.05 -5.07
C THR A 22 3.85 -12.46 -4.69
N ASN A 23 4.50 -11.71 -5.59
CA ASN A 23 5.83 -11.16 -5.35
C ASN A 23 5.82 -10.01 -4.32
N LEU A 24 4.78 -9.18 -4.31
CA LEU A 24 4.61 -8.12 -3.31
C LEU A 24 4.30 -8.71 -1.93
N ILE A 25 3.53 -9.79 -1.88
CA ILE A 25 3.31 -10.55 -0.66
C ILE A 25 4.65 -11.08 -0.13
N ALA A 26 5.47 -11.71 -0.98
CA ALA A 26 6.79 -12.20 -0.58
C ALA A 26 7.74 -11.07 -0.11
N LEU A 27 7.71 -9.91 -0.77
CA LEU A 27 8.45 -8.71 -0.33
C LEU A 27 8.03 -8.27 1.07
N SER A 28 6.74 -8.37 1.41
CA SER A 28 6.23 -8.03 2.73
C SER A 28 6.75 -8.92 3.87
N PHE A 29 7.38 -10.06 3.58
CA PHE A 29 8.03 -10.93 4.58
C PHE A 29 9.54 -10.73 4.65
N THR A 30 10.16 -10.22 3.59
CA THR A 30 11.63 -10.18 3.45
C THR A 30 12.22 -8.79 3.60
N GLN A 31 11.43 -7.74 3.37
CA GLN A 31 11.87 -6.35 3.42
C GLN A 31 11.29 -5.63 4.63
N ASP A 32 11.92 -4.52 5.02
CA ASP A 32 11.33 -3.63 6.02
C ASP A 32 10.08 -2.93 5.46
N LEU A 33 9.02 -2.89 6.26
CA LEU A 33 7.74 -2.28 5.90
C LEU A 33 7.77 -0.78 6.21
N ASP A 34 8.73 -0.10 5.59
CA ASP A 34 8.86 1.35 5.62
C ASP A 34 8.54 1.91 4.23
N ASP A 35 7.75 2.99 4.18
CA ASP A 35 7.27 3.58 2.93
C ASP A 35 8.44 4.01 2.03
N CYS A 36 9.47 4.62 2.62
CA CYS A 36 10.63 5.12 1.90
C CYS A 36 11.51 3.96 1.40
N HIS A 37 11.72 2.94 2.24
CA HIS A 37 12.47 1.74 1.86
C HIS A 37 11.80 0.99 0.70
N LEU A 38 10.50 0.70 0.81
CA LEU A 38 9.76 -0.04 -0.21
C LEU A 38 9.67 0.73 -1.52
N SER A 39 9.40 2.05 -1.47
CA SER A 39 9.34 2.89 -2.66
C SER A 39 10.69 2.92 -3.39
N ARG A 40 11.79 3.15 -2.66
CA ARG A 40 13.14 3.14 -3.24
C ARG A 40 13.53 1.78 -3.80
N LEU A 41 13.10 0.69 -3.16
CA LEU A 41 13.37 -0.65 -3.64
C LEU A 41 12.68 -0.90 -4.99
N LEU A 42 11.40 -0.55 -5.11
CA LEU A 42 10.64 -0.73 -6.34
C LEU A 42 11.16 0.17 -7.47
N TRP A 43 11.50 1.43 -7.18
CA TRP A 43 12.12 2.35 -8.13
C TRP A 43 13.45 1.83 -8.70
N LYS A 44 14.21 1.07 -7.90
CA LYS A 44 15.45 0.43 -8.36
C LYS A 44 15.20 -0.81 -9.21
N MET A 45 14.09 -1.51 -8.99
CA MET A 45 13.76 -2.74 -9.74
C MET A 45 13.28 -2.43 -11.17
N GLN A 46 12.52 -1.35 -11.35
CA GLN A 46 11.98 -0.99 -12.66
C GLN A 46 11.90 0.52 -12.83
N ALA A 47 12.56 1.07 -13.84
CA ALA A 47 12.66 2.51 -14.05
C ALA A 47 11.28 3.18 -14.22
N GLU A 48 10.30 2.49 -14.80
CA GLU A 48 8.96 3.04 -14.99
C GLU A 48 8.21 3.27 -13.67
N SER A 49 8.53 2.51 -12.62
CA SER A 49 7.85 2.63 -11.34
C SER A 49 8.09 3.98 -10.66
N LEU A 50 9.19 4.68 -11.01
CA LEU A 50 9.45 6.04 -10.55
C LEU A 50 8.52 7.07 -11.18
N VAL A 51 8.07 6.84 -12.42
CA VAL A 51 7.13 7.72 -13.12
C VAL A 51 5.69 7.36 -12.76
N VAL A 52 5.38 6.06 -12.66
CA VAL A 52 4.03 5.56 -12.36
C VAL A 52 3.65 5.81 -10.90
N PHE A 53 4.59 5.63 -9.97
CA PHE A 53 4.39 5.83 -8.53
C PHE A 53 5.43 6.84 -8.02
N SER A 54 5.31 8.08 -8.47
CA SER A 54 6.26 9.16 -8.16
C SER A 54 6.28 9.55 -6.68
N GLU A 55 5.14 9.43 -6.03
CA GLU A 55 4.92 9.61 -4.60
C GLU A 55 5.38 8.40 -3.78
N GLY A 56 5.60 7.26 -4.43
CA GLY A 56 5.98 6.00 -3.81
C GLY A 56 4.79 5.11 -3.47
N ILE A 57 5.00 4.17 -2.57
CA ILE A 57 4.00 3.20 -2.11
C ILE A 57 3.93 3.24 -0.59
N GLY A 58 2.72 3.43 -0.07
CA GLY A 58 2.47 3.39 1.36
C GLY A 58 2.36 1.95 1.87
N ALA A 59 2.86 1.69 3.06
CA ALA A 59 2.60 0.47 3.80
C ALA A 59 1.81 0.81 5.07
N ILE A 60 0.87 -0.06 5.44
CA ILE A 60 0.17 0.01 6.72
C ILE A 60 0.63 -1.13 7.63
N PRO A 61 0.58 -0.98 8.96
CA PRO A 61 0.79 -2.10 9.87
C PRO A 61 -0.25 -3.20 9.63
N TYR A 62 0.05 -4.43 10.06
CA TYR A 62 -0.94 -5.50 9.95
C TYR A 62 -2.16 -5.18 10.82
N MET A 63 -3.32 -5.32 10.20
CA MET A 63 -4.63 -5.21 10.83
C MET A 63 -5.52 -6.33 10.32
N THR A 64 -6.49 -6.77 11.12
CA THR A 64 -7.42 -7.82 10.72
C THR A 64 -8.23 -7.37 9.50
N PRO A 65 -8.20 -8.11 8.37
CA PRO A 65 -8.97 -7.77 7.18
C PRO A 65 -10.48 -7.75 7.47
N GLY A 66 -11.22 -6.88 6.77
CA GLY A 66 -12.68 -6.76 6.92
C GLY A 66 -13.14 -5.92 8.12
N THR A 67 -12.20 -5.31 8.84
CA THR A 67 -12.50 -4.38 9.94
C THR A 67 -12.69 -2.94 9.45
N THR A 68 -13.27 -2.08 10.27
CA THR A 68 -13.46 -0.65 9.91
C THR A 68 -12.13 0.11 10.04
N GLU A 69 -11.30 -0.33 10.96
CA GLU A 69 -9.99 0.21 11.32
C GLU A 69 -9.03 0.15 10.14
N ILE A 70 -8.91 -1.00 9.47
CA ILE A 70 -8.06 -1.14 8.28
C ILE A 70 -8.56 -0.25 7.14
N GLY A 71 -9.88 -0.09 7.01
CA GLY A 71 -10.50 0.79 6.04
C GLY A 71 -10.13 2.26 6.26
N LYS A 72 -10.09 2.72 7.51
CA LYS A 72 -9.66 4.08 7.87
C LYS A 72 -8.16 4.27 7.65
N ALA A 73 -7.33 3.36 8.15
CA ALA A 73 -5.88 3.44 7.99
C ALA A 73 -5.47 3.43 6.51
N THR A 74 -6.14 2.63 5.68
CA THR A 74 -5.90 2.63 4.22
C THR A 74 -6.35 3.93 3.58
N ALA A 75 -7.51 4.47 3.99
CA ALA A 75 -8.04 5.70 3.43
C ALA A 75 -7.17 6.92 3.77
N GLU A 76 -6.65 7.00 5.00
CA GLU A 76 -5.69 8.03 5.41
C GLU A 76 -4.41 7.94 4.59
N LYS A 77 -3.87 6.73 4.38
CA LYS A 77 -2.66 6.54 3.58
C LYS A 77 -2.87 6.85 2.10
N MET A 78 -4.09 6.64 1.58
CA MET A 78 -4.45 6.95 0.19
C MET A 78 -4.55 8.46 -0.11
N LEU A 79 -4.44 9.33 0.90
CA LEU A 79 -4.32 10.78 0.67
C LEU A 79 -2.96 11.15 0.12
N ASP A 80 -1.91 10.43 0.54
CA ASP A 80 -0.53 10.70 0.17
C ASP A 80 -0.01 9.75 -0.92
N PHE A 81 -0.57 8.53 -1.02
CA PHE A 81 -0.08 7.47 -1.91
C PHE A 81 -1.20 6.89 -2.79
N SER A 82 -0.93 6.67 -4.09
CA SER A 82 -1.90 6.01 -4.98
C SER A 82 -2.00 4.50 -4.75
N ALA A 83 -0.98 3.89 -4.13
CA ALA A 83 -0.93 2.46 -3.83
C ALA A 83 -0.58 2.21 -2.36
N VAL A 84 -1.27 1.24 -1.75
CA VAL A 84 -1.07 0.86 -0.35
C VAL A 84 -0.87 -0.65 -0.23
N ILE A 85 0.20 -1.07 0.44
CA ILE A 85 0.53 -2.46 0.73
C ILE A 85 -0.04 -2.84 2.09
N TRP A 86 -0.79 -3.95 2.11
CA TRP A 86 -1.24 -4.61 3.34
C TRP A 86 -0.33 -5.81 3.61
N PRO A 87 0.48 -5.79 4.68
CA PRO A 87 1.29 -6.94 5.05
C PRO A 87 0.38 -8.08 5.53
N LEU A 88 0.78 -9.33 5.31
CA LEU A 88 0.02 -10.48 5.80
C LEU A 88 0.35 -10.85 7.25
N CYS A 89 -0.66 -11.41 7.92
CA CYS A 89 -0.67 -11.81 9.33
C CYS A 89 0.57 -12.58 9.80
N PHE A 90 1.08 -13.49 8.96
CA PHE A 90 2.10 -14.46 9.37
C PHE A 90 3.43 -13.83 9.84
N ARG A 91 3.72 -12.59 9.44
CA ARG A 91 4.89 -11.82 9.90
C ARG A 91 4.78 -11.40 11.37
N TYR A 92 3.56 -11.25 11.89
CA TYR A 92 3.29 -10.79 13.25
C TYR A 92 3.03 -11.94 14.23
N LEU A 93 2.87 -13.18 13.75
CA LEU A 93 2.79 -14.38 14.57
C LEU A 93 4.16 -15.02 14.84
N THR A 94 5.21 -14.55 14.19
CA THR A 94 6.58 -15.11 14.24
C THR A 94 7.60 -14.17 14.90
N ARG A 95 7.14 -13.08 15.52
CA ARG A 95 7.95 -12.18 16.36
C ARG A 95 7.45 -12.21 17.80
#